data_AF-A0A955TIB9-F1
#
_entry.id   AF-A0A955TIB9-F1
#
_cell.length_a   1.000
_cell.length_b   1.000
_cell.length_c   1.000
_cell.angle_alpha   90.00
_cell.angle_beta   90.00
_cell.angle_gamma   90.00
#
_symmetry.space_group_name_H-M   'P 1'
#
loop_
_entity.id
_entity.type
_entity.pdbx_description
1 polymer ?
#
loop_
_entity_poly.entity_id
_entity_poly.type
_entity_poly.pdbx_seq_one_letter_code
_entity_poly.pdbx_strand_id
1 'polypeptide(L)'
;VNINLHSYTGDGFDPEGDGVNPRTFEIASCGAFQVVDTRTLLPALFDESMMAIINNPDQLIPIVQTYLHEPARRAAMAALSRKRVLEAHTYSHRMRTFLGAVGMASPDRLGAILQGDRHAESLVARSGTTPELIPMLKQFPQTERVELVDVAKSIRNKGPEARLNREELLILMMDEYRQEKRDFL
;
A
#
# COMPACT_ATOMS: atom_id res chain seq x y z
N VAL A 1 28.63 -16.93 -1.44
CA VAL A 1 27.40 -17.75 -1.54
C VAL A 1 26.52 -17.31 -0.40
N ASN A 2 25.34 -16.75 -0.67
CA ASN A 2 24.42 -16.34 0.39
C ASN A 2 23.52 -17.52 0.76
N ILE A 3 23.32 -17.79 2.05
CA ILE A 3 22.41 -18.82 2.54
C ILE A 3 21.18 -18.09 3.08
N ASN A 4 20.00 -18.40 2.55
CA ASN A 4 18.75 -17.76 2.93
C ASN A 4 17.71 -18.84 3.24
N LEU A 5 17.59 -19.19 4.52
CA LEU A 5 16.65 -20.21 5.00
C LEU A 5 15.44 -19.53 5.64
N HIS A 6 14.25 -20.09 5.41
CA HIS A 6 12.99 -19.52 5.88
C HIS A 6 12.57 -20.18 7.20
N SER A 7 12.84 -19.50 8.32
CA SER A 7 12.37 -19.93 9.64
C SER A 7 10.89 -19.62 9.82
N TYR A 8 10.15 -20.55 10.42
CA TYR A 8 8.74 -20.40 10.75
C TYR A 8 8.48 -20.90 12.18
N THR A 9 7.64 -20.18 12.94
CA THR A 9 7.38 -20.46 14.36
C THR A 9 5.99 -21.06 14.64
N GLY A 10 5.10 -21.17 13.66
CA GLY A 10 3.74 -21.69 13.87
C GLY A 10 2.67 -20.62 14.09
N ASP A 11 3.06 -19.38 14.34
CA ASP A 11 2.15 -18.29 14.71
C ASP A 11 2.03 -17.26 13.58
N GLY A 12 0.81 -16.88 13.21
CA GLY A 12 0.55 -15.75 12.29
C GLY A 12 -0.47 -16.04 11.19
N PHE A 13 -0.43 -15.24 10.12
CA PHE A 13 -1.36 -15.31 8.99
C PHE A 13 -1.01 -16.37 7.94
N ASP A 14 0.17 -16.98 8.04
CA ASP A 14 0.63 -18.06 7.16
C ASP A 14 0.89 -19.31 8.03
N PRO A 15 -0.14 -20.14 8.28
CA PRO A 15 -0.06 -21.27 9.20
C PRO A 15 0.92 -22.37 8.77
N GLU A 16 1.29 -22.41 7.49
CA GLU A 16 2.27 -23.36 6.94
C GLU A 16 3.67 -22.74 6.79
N GLY A 17 3.79 -21.42 6.97
CA GLY A 17 5.05 -20.69 6.83
C GLY A 17 5.68 -20.79 5.44
N ASP A 18 4.89 -21.02 4.40
CA ASP A 18 5.39 -21.29 3.04
C ASP A 18 5.73 -20.01 2.23
N GLY A 19 5.57 -18.84 2.85
CA GLY A 19 5.97 -17.56 2.28
C GLY A 19 7.45 -17.44 1.92
N VAL A 20 7.73 -16.78 0.79
CA VAL A 20 9.08 -16.34 0.42
C VAL A 20 9.40 -14.99 1.06
N ASN A 21 10.53 -14.91 1.76
CA ASN A 21 10.91 -13.73 2.52
C ASN A 21 11.40 -12.56 1.62
N PRO A 22 11.40 -11.31 2.13
CA PRO A 22 11.92 -10.16 1.39
C PRO A 22 13.39 -10.33 0.97
N ARG A 23 14.19 -10.99 1.81
CA ARG A 23 15.63 -11.22 1.55
C ARG A 23 15.90 -11.95 0.24
N THR A 24 15.01 -12.84 -0.17
CA THR A 24 15.08 -13.52 -1.48
C THR A 24 15.14 -12.53 -2.64
N PHE A 25 14.33 -11.45 -2.57
CA PHE A 25 14.29 -10.41 -3.58
C PHE A 25 15.45 -9.43 -3.44
N GLU A 26 15.84 -9.09 -2.21
CA GLU A 26 16.94 -8.15 -1.93
C GLU A 26 18.26 -8.68 -2.48
N ILE A 27 18.62 -9.94 -2.16
CA ILE A 27 19.88 -10.56 -2.61
C ILE A 27 19.91 -10.66 -4.14
N ALA A 28 18.80 -11.08 -4.76
CA ALA A 28 18.66 -11.13 -6.20
C ALA A 28 18.82 -9.73 -6.83
N SER A 29 18.23 -8.68 -6.23
CA SER A 29 18.35 -7.30 -6.74
C SER A 29 19.79 -6.77 -6.74
N CYS A 30 20.59 -7.20 -5.76
CA CYS A 30 22.02 -6.92 -5.67
C CYS A 30 22.87 -7.73 -6.67
N GLY A 31 22.28 -8.64 -7.46
CA GLY A 31 23.03 -9.49 -8.38
C GLY A 31 23.91 -10.51 -7.67
N ALA A 32 23.48 -10.97 -6.49
CA ALA A 32 24.21 -11.95 -5.71
C ALA A 32 23.55 -13.33 -5.76
N PHE A 33 24.37 -14.38 -5.79
CA PHE A 33 23.92 -15.76 -5.77
C PHE A 33 23.44 -16.19 -4.38
N GLN A 34 22.34 -16.93 -4.31
CA GLN A 34 21.77 -17.46 -3.07
C GLN A 34 21.40 -18.94 -3.18
N VAL A 35 21.52 -19.61 -2.03
CA VAL A 35 20.98 -20.93 -1.75
C VAL A 35 19.77 -20.71 -0.84
N VAL A 36 18.62 -21.23 -1.25
CA VAL A 36 17.35 -21.17 -0.52
C VAL A 36 16.86 -22.57 -0.22
N ASP A 37 16.02 -22.70 0.78
CA ASP A 37 15.24 -23.89 1.02
C ASP A 37 13.97 -23.93 0.16
N THR A 38 13.47 -25.14 -0.10
CA THR A 38 12.25 -25.35 -0.90
C THR A 38 11.05 -24.68 -0.25
N ARG A 39 10.28 -23.95 -1.07
CA ARG A 39 8.99 -23.34 -0.73
C ARG A 39 8.02 -23.55 -1.88
N THR A 40 6.76 -23.87 -1.61
CA THR A 40 5.79 -24.16 -2.68
C THR A 40 5.41 -22.90 -3.46
N LEU A 41 5.56 -21.72 -2.85
CA LEU A 41 5.37 -20.42 -3.51
C LEU A 41 6.59 -19.92 -4.31
N LEU A 42 7.77 -20.54 -4.17
CA LEU A 42 8.99 -20.09 -4.85
C LEU A 42 8.91 -20.20 -6.39
N PRO A 43 8.41 -21.29 -7.00
CA PRO A 43 8.43 -21.48 -8.45
C PRO A 43 7.67 -20.39 -9.25
N ALA A 44 6.67 -19.76 -8.64
CA ALA A 44 5.94 -18.65 -9.27
C ALA A 44 6.78 -17.35 -9.33
N LEU A 45 7.79 -17.24 -8.46
CA LEU A 45 8.61 -16.05 -8.27
C LEU A 45 9.94 -16.18 -9.02
N PHE A 46 10.61 -17.33 -8.85
CA PHE A 46 11.91 -17.68 -9.39
C PHE A 46 11.93 -19.14 -9.84
N ASP A 47 12.53 -19.41 -11.00
CA ASP A 47 12.76 -20.79 -11.44
C ASP A 47 14.12 -21.32 -10.94
N GLU A 48 14.35 -22.62 -11.15
CA GLU A 48 15.55 -23.33 -10.68
C GLU A 48 16.85 -22.85 -11.34
N SER A 49 16.78 -22.08 -12.43
CA SER A 49 17.96 -21.51 -13.10
C SER A 49 18.48 -20.24 -12.40
N MET A 50 17.73 -19.70 -11.43
CA MET A 50 18.01 -18.40 -10.81
C MET A 50 18.67 -18.51 -9.44
N MET A 51 18.50 -19.65 -8.77
CA MET A 51 18.99 -19.90 -7.41
C MET A 51 19.13 -21.39 -7.13
N ALA A 52 19.96 -21.75 -6.16
CA ALA A 52 20.07 -23.14 -5.73
C ALA A 52 19.05 -23.44 -4.63
N ILE A 53 18.38 -24.58 -4.75
CA ILE A 53 17.31 -24.99 -3.83
C ILE A 53 17.77 -26.23 -3.06
N ILE A 54 17.60 -26.21 -1.74
CA ILE A 54 17.81 -27.36 -0.85
C ILE A 54 16.44 -27.88 -0.36
N ASN A 55 16.26 -29.20 -0.40
CA ASN A 55 15.03 -29.86 0.07
C ASN A 55 15.16 -30.40 1.49
N ASN A 56 16.40 -30.57 1.97
CA ASN A 56 16.69 -31.03 3.32
C ASN A 56 18.03 -30.44 3.82
N PRO A 57 18.27 -30.42 5.14
CA PRO A 57 19.49 -29.84 5.72
C PRO A 57 20.79 -30.50 5.23
N ASP A 58 20.77 -31.80 4.95
CA ASP A 58 21.96 -32.56 4.53
C ASP A 58 22.49 -32.10 3.17
N GLN A 59 21.63 -31.51 2.34
CA GLN A 59 22.01 -30.95 1.04
C GLN A 59 22.75 -29.61 1.14
N LEU A 60 22.66 -28.88 2.27
CA LEU A 60 23.20 -27.53 2.38
C LEU A 60 24.71 -27.49 2.16
N ILE A 61 25.46 -28.32 2.88
CA ILE A 61 26.94 -28.31 2.82
C ILE A 61 27.43 -28.74 1.42
N PRO A 62 26.97 -29.85 0.83
CA PRO A 62 27.38 -30.24 -0.53
C PRO A 62 27.06 -29.19 -1.60
N ILE A 63 25.88 -28.56 -1.53
CA ILE A 63 25.48 -27.51 -2.49
C ILE A 63 26.36 -26.28 -2.34
N VAL A 64 26.59 -25.81 -1.11
CA VAL A 64 27.46 -24.65 -0.87
C VAL A 64 28.88 -24.93 -1.37
N GLN A 65 29.44 -26.10 -1.08
CA GLN A 65 30.76 -26.50 -1.56
C GLN A 65 30.83 -26.51 -3.10
N THR A 66 29.83 -27.09 -3.76
CA THR A 66 29.73 -27.10 -5.23
C THR A 66 29.78 -25.67 -5.78
N TYR A 67 28.91 -24.78 -5.29
CA TYR A 67 28.83 -23.43 -5.80
C TYR A 67 30.01 -22.54 -5.39
N LEU A 68 30.73 -22.83 -4.30
CA LEU A 68 32.00 -22.16 -4.00
C LEU A 68 33.02 -22.34 -5.13
N HIS A 69 33.03 -23.51 -5.77
CA HIS A 69 33.91 -23.84 -6.89
C HIS A 69 33.35 -23.53 -8.28
N GLU A 70 32.11 -23.01 -8.39
CA GLU A 70 31.47 -22.66 -9.68
C GLU A 70 31.16 -21.15 -9.81
N PRO A 71 32.17 -20.26 -9.85
CA PRO A 71 31.95 -18.81 -9.87
C PRO A 71 31.18 -18.32 -11.10
N ALA A 72 31.43 -18.90 -12.28
CA ALA A 72 30.75 -18.52 -13.52
C ALA A 72 29.26 -18.86 -13.47
N ARG A 73 28.92 -20.06 -12.97
CA ARG A 73 27.52 -20.49 -12.81
C ARG A 73 26.79 -19.59 -11.81
N ARG A 74 27.41 -19.30 -10.67
CA ARG A 74 26.85 -18.36 -9.69
C ARG A 74 26.54 -17.00 -10.30
N ALA A 75 27.48 -16.44 -11.08
CA ALA A 75 27.30 -15.15 -11.72
C ALA A 75 26.13 -15.17 -12.73
N ALA A 76 26.01 -16.23 -13.54
CA ALA A 76 24.92 -16.40 -14.49
C ALA A 76 23.55 -16.47 -13.78
N MET A 77 23.43 -17.30 -12.75
CA MET A 77 22.18 -17.45 -11.98
C MET A 77 21.80 -16.15 -11.26
N ALA A 78 22.79 -15.45 -10.68
CA ALA A 78 22.57 -14.17 -10.04
C ALA A 78 22.14 -13.07 -11.02
N ALA A 79 22.65 -13.09 -12.25
CA ALA A 79 22.21 -12.15 -13.30
C ALA A 79 20.76 -12.42 -13.72
N LEU A 80 20.36 -13.68 -13.86
CA LEU A 80 18.98 -14.06 -14.18
C LEU A 80 18.01 -13.65 -13.08
N SER A 81 18.33 -13.95 -11.81
CA SER A 81 17.49 -13.56 -10.67
C SER A 81 17.38 -12.04 -10.54
N ARG A 82 18.49 -11.29 -10.75
CA ARG A 82 18.46 -9.82 -10.76
C ARG A 82 17.53 -9.27 -11.83
N LYS A 83 17.66 -9.78 -13.06
CA LYS A 83 16.80 -9.38 -14.19
C LYS A 83 15.33 -9.59 -13.83
N ARG A 84 14.98 -10.78 -13.33
CA ARG A 84 13.62 -11.15 -12.90
C ARG A 84 13.06 -10.19 -11.85
N VAL A 85 13.85 -9.81 -10.85
CA VAL A 85 13.40 -8.87 -9.80
C VAL A 85 13.13 -7.48 -10.34
N LEU A 86 14.04 -6.94 -11.16
CA LEU A 86 13.90 -5.60 -11.72
C LEU A 86 12.71 -5.50 -12.68
N GLU A 87 12.39 -6.58 -13.39
CA GLU A 87 11.29 -6.63 -14.35
C GLU A 87 9.91 -6.81 -13.71
N ALA A 88 9.81 -7.38 -12.50
CA ALA A 88 8.49 -7.78 -11.98
C ALA A 88 8.28 -7.68 -10.46
N HIS A 89 9.34 -7.58 -9.65
CA HIS A 89 9.23 -7.78 -8.19
C HIS A 89 9.67 -6.59 -7.35
N THR A 90 9.85 -5.42 -7.95
CA THR A 90 10.10 -4.17 -7.21
C THR A 90 8.88 -3.73 -6.40
N TYR A 91 9.10 -2.85 -5.41
CA TYR A 91 8.00 -2.25 -4.64
C TYR A 91 6.99 -1.52 -5.52
N SER A 92 7.42 -0.87 -6.61
CA SER A 92 6.49 -0.22 -7.56
C SER A 92 5.55 -1.22 -8.22
N HIS A 93 6.05 -2.41 -8.60
CA HIS A 93 5.21 -3.48 -9.14
C HIS A 93 4.22 -3.97 -8.09
N ARG A 94 4.69 -4.27 -6.87
CA ARG A 94 3.84 -4.75 -5.77
C ARG A 94 2.77 -3.75 -5.39
N MET A 95 3.11 -2.46 -5.31
CA MET A 95 2.17 -1.39 -4.99
C MET A 95 1.12 -1.24 -6.08
N ARG A 96 1.51 -1.35 -7.36
CA ARG A 96 0.55 -1.33 -8.47
C ARG A 96 -0.45 -2.49 -8.38
N THR A 97 0.03 -3.71 -8.11
CA THR A 97 -0.84 -4.88 -7.92
C THR A 97 -1.76 -4.70 -6.72
N PHE A 98 -1.21 -4.23 -5.59
CA PHE A 98 -1.98 -3.99 -4.37
C PHE A 98 -3.07 -2.94 -4.58
N LEU A 99 -2.72 -1.77 -5.12
CA LEU A 99 -3.69 -0.69 -5.39
C LEU A 99 -4.72 -1.11 -6.44
N GLY A 100 -4.31 -1.90 -7.45
CA GLY A 100 -5.25 -2.46 -8.42
C GLY A 100 -6.27 -3.39 -7.75
N ALA A 101 -5.83 -4.30 -6.90
CA ALA A 101 -6.70 -5.21 -6.17
C ALA A 101 -7.64 -4.46 -5.21
N VAL A 102 -7.11 -3.52 -4.41
CA VAL A 102 -7.92 -2.72 -3.46
C VAL A 102 -8.87 -1.78 -4.19
N GLY A 103 -8.41 -1.12 -5.24
CA GLY A 103 -9.22 -0.18 -6.03
C GLY A 103 -10.34 -0.87 -6.79
N MET A 104 -10.11 -2.08 -7.33
CA MET A 104 -11.18 -2.89 -7.94
C MET A 104 -12.17 -3.42 -6.92
N ALA A 105 -11.71 -3.85 -5.75
CA ALA A 105 -12.57 -4.40 -4.71
C ALA A 105 -13.35 -3.32 -3.93
N SER A 106 -12.84 -2.08 -3.87
CA SER A 106 -13.42 -1.00 -3.07
C SER A 106 -13.02 0.40 -3.61
N PRO A 107 -13.62 0.86 -4.72
CA PRO A 107 -13.25 2.12 -5.37
C PRO A 107 -13.31 3.33 -4.42
N ASP A 108 -14.35 3.40 -3.60
CA ASP A 108 -14.57 4.52 -2.68
C ASP A 108 -13.71 4.45 -1.40
N ARG A 109 -13.16 3.26 -1.09
CA ARG A 109 -12.36 3.04 0.12
C ARG A 109 -10.99 3.69 0.05
N LEU A 110 -10.36 3.71 -1.13
CA LEU A 110 -9.10 4.45 -1.31
C LEU A 110 -9.32 5.95 -1.16
N GLY A 111 -10.43 6.47 -1.71
CA GLY A 111 -10.86 7.85 -1.50
C GLY A 111 -11.08 8.15 -0.02
N ALA A 112 -11.80 7.29 0.70
CA ALA A 112 -12.05 7.44 2.14
C ALA A 112 -10.78 7.31 3.01
N ILE A 113 -9.82 6.46 2.65
CA ILE A 113 -8.53 6.34 3.37
C ILE A 113 -7.69 7.61 3.16
N LEU A 114 -7.59 8.08 1.93
CA LEU A 114 -6.72 9.21 1.58
C LEU A 114 -7.33 10.57 1.96
N GLN A 115 -8.65 10.71 1.90
CA GLN A 115 -9.35 11.99 2.08
C GLN A 115 -10.20 12.01 3.36
N GLY A 116 -10.33 10.89 4.06
CA GLY A 116 -11.21 10.71 5.21
C GLY A 116 -12.65 10.38 4.79
N ASP A 117 -13.37 9.65 5.65
CA ASP A 117 -14.81 9.47 5.51
C ASP A 117 -15.53 10.81 5.75
N ARG A 118 -16.13 11.34 4.68
CA ARG A 118 -16.83 12.64 4.63
C ARG A 118 -18.31 12.48 4.27
N HIS A 119 -18.89 11.29 4.48
CA HIS A 119 -20.34 11.15 4.39
C HIS A 119 -21.01 11.98 5.48
N ALA A 120 -22.17 12.59 5.17
CA ALA A 120 -22.88 13.47 6.10
C ALA A 120 -23.14 12.79 7.45
N GLU A 121 -23.51 11.50 7.45
CA GLU A 121 -23.71 10.72 8.67
C GLU A 121 -22.42 10.59 9.51
N SER A 122 -21.31 10.19 8.87
CA SER A 122 -20.01 10.05 9.53
C SER A 122 -19.47 11.39 10.06
N LEU A 123 -19.70 12.48 9.34
CA LEU A 123 -19.32 13.83 9.79
C LEU A 123 -20.16 14.26 11.00
N VAL A 124 -21.47 14.01 11.00
CA VAL A 124 -22.35 14.28 12.14
C VAL A 124 -21.92 13.47 13.36
N ALA A 125 -21.65 12.17 13.20
CA ALA A 125 -21.19 11.30 14.29
C ALA A 125 -19.87 11.77 14.93
N ARG A 126 -19.00 12.43 14.14
CA ARG A 126 -17.71 12.94 14.59
C ARG A 126 -17.76 14.38 15.13
N SER A 127 -18.88 15.08 15.02
CA SER A 127 -19.03 16.50 15.40
C SER A 127 -19.23 16.72 16.91
N GLY A 128 -18.81 15.77 17.76
CA GLY A 128 -19.00 15.86 19.23
C GLY A 128 -18.35 17.06 19.90
N THR A 129 -17.28 17.60 19.30
CA THR A 129 -16.58 18.82 19.77
C THR A 129 -17.03 20.10 19.05
N THR A 130 -17.90 20.00 18.05
CA THR A 130 -18.41 21.12 17.23
C THR A 130 -19.90 20.91 16.92
N PRO A 131 -20.77 20.90 17.94
CA PRO A 131 -22.19 20.60 17.78
C PRO A 131 -22.91 21.60 16.87
N GLU A 132 -22.39 22.81 16.72
CA GLU A 132 -22.92 23.88 15.87
C GLU A 132 -22.89 23.51 14.37
N LEU A 133 -22.04 22.56 13.96
CA LEU A 133 -21.96 22.07 12.58
C LEU A 133 -23.04 21.03 12.26
N ILE A 134 -23.61 20.37 13.27
CA ILE A 134 -24.58 19.29 13.09
C ILE A 134 -25.81 19.74 12.28
N PRO A 135 -26.46 20.89 12.56
CA PRO A 135 -27.60 21.36 11.77
C PRO A 135 -27.26 21.60 10.30
N MET A 136 -26.03 22.02 10.00
CA MET A 136 -25.57 22.25 8.63
C MET A 136 -25.32 20.93 7.90
N LEU A 137 -24.65 19.98 8.54
CA LEU A 137 -24.33 18.68 7.97
C LEU A 137 -25.60 17.82 7.73
N LYS A 138 -26.62 17.95 8.59
CA LYS A 138 -27.92 17.26 8.43
C LYS A 138 -28.75 17.75 7.25
N GLN A 139 -28.37 18.84 6.59
CA GLN A 139 -29.03 19.29 5.36
C GLN A 139 -28.65 18.43 4.15
N PHE A 140 -27.56 17.67 4.23
CA PHE A 140 -27.11 16.77 3.19
C PHE A 140 -27.68 15.36 3.41
N PRO A 141 -28.00 14.61 2.34
CA PRO A 141 -28.32 13.19 2.42
C PRO A 141 -27.23 12.40 3.15
N GLN A 142 -27.62 11.41 3.97
CA GLN A 142 -26.71 10.68 4.86
C GLN A 142 -25.53 10.04 4.13
N THR A 143 -25.79 9.48 2.94
CA THR A 143 -24.81 8.81 2.08
C THR A 143 -24.11 9.76 1.12
N GLU A 144 -24.40 11.06 1.14
CA GLU A 144 -23.72 12.02 0.30
C GLU A 144 -22.41 12.45 0.94
N ARG A 145 -21.36 12.49 0.11
CA ARG A 145 -20.08 13.01 0.52
C ARG A 145 -20.13 14.54 0.52
N VAL A 146 -19.76 15.15 1.65
CA VAL A 146 -19.83 16.60 1.86
C VAL A 146 -18.42 17.19 1.90
N GLU A 147 -18.13 18.10 0.97
CA GLU A 147 -16.90 18.89 0.94
C GLU A 147 -17.12 20.30 1.51
N LEU A 148 -16.04 20.99 1.88
CA LEU A 148 -16.11 22.37 2.37
C LEU A 148 -16.87 23.30 1.39
N VAL A 149 -16.66 23.10 0.08
CA VAL A 149 -17.31 23.88 -0.97
C VAL A 149 -18.83 23.66 -1.00
N ASP A 150 -19.30 22.46 -0.65
CA ASP A 150 -20.73 22.14 -0.63
C ASP A 150 -21.42 22.84 0.54
N VAL A 151 -20.77 22.83 1.71
CA VAL A 151 -21.26 23.56 2.89
C VAL A 151 -21.24 25.06 2.64
N ALA A 152 -20.16 25.60 2.06
CA ALA A 152 -20.07 27.01 1.68
C ALA A 152 -21.15 27.41 0.68
N LYS A 153 -21.43 26.56 -0.33
CA LYS A 153 -22.49 26.78 -1.32
C LYS A 153 -23.88 26.80 -0.67
N SER A 154 -24.15 25.91 0.28
CA SER A 154 -25.41 25.93 1.05
C SER A 154 -25.60 27.25 1.80
N ILE A 155 -24.53 27.78 2.42
CA ILE A 155 -24.57 29.09 3.09
C ILE A 155 -24.83 30.22 2.08
N ARG A 156 -24.10 30.26 0.97
CA ARG A 156 -24.26 31.30 -0.08
C ARG A 156 -25.69 31.29 -0.67
N ASN A 157 -26.33 30.12 -0.77
CA ASN A 157 -27.70 29.98 -1.27
C ASN A 157 -28.76 30.62 -0.37
N LYS A 158 -28.44 31.01 0.88
CA LYS A 158 -29.36 31.78 1.73
C LYS A 158 -29.63 33.19 1.20
N GLY A 159 -28.80 33.68 0.30
CA GLY A 159 -28.91 35.00 -0.31
C GLY A 159 -28.14 36.09 0.44
N PRO A 160 -27.93 37.25 -0.20
CA PRO A 160 -27.04 38.31 0.30
C PRO A 160 -27.55 39.04 1.54
N GLU A 161 -28.85 39.01 1.81
CA GLU A 161 -29.45 39.64 2.99
C GLU A 161 -29.59 38.68 4.19
N ALA A 162 -29.18 37.41 4.03
CA ALA A 162 -29.25 36.44 5.10
C ALA A 162 -28.29 36.81 6.23
N ARG A 163 -28.81 36.86 7.46
CA ARG A 163 -27.97 37.05 8.65
C ARG A 163 -27.22 35.76 8.96
N LEU A 164 -25.90 35.77 8.75
CA LEU A 164 -25.03 34.63 9.02
C LEU A 164 -24.61 34.59 10.49
N ASN A 165 -24.52 33.38 11.04
CA ASN A 165 -23.90 33.18 12.34
C ASN A 165 -22.36 33.10 12.22
N ARG A 166 -21.67 33.00 13.36
CA ARG A 166 -20.22 33.00 13.42
C ARG A 166 -19.62 31.79 12.68
N GLU A 167 -20.23 30.63 12.81
CA GLU A 167 -19.77 29.36 12.25
C GLU A 167 -19.87 29.36 10.73
N GLU A 168 -20.95 29.93 10.20
CA GLU A 168 -21.17 30.13 8.77
C GLU A 168 -20.12 31.07 8.16
N LEU A 169 -19.82 32.18 8.86
CA LEU A 169 -18.76 33.10 8.44
C LEU A 169 -17.38 32.44 8.43
N LEU A 170 -17.08 31.62 9.44
CA LEU A 170 -15.81 30.88 9.49
C LEU A 170 -15.68 29.90 8.32
N ILE A 171 -16.77 29.20 7.96
CA ILE A 171 -16.78 28.28 6.82
C ILE A 171 -16.53 29.03 5.50
N LEU A 172 -17.21 30.17 5.29
CA LEU A 172 -16.98 30.99 4.09
C LEU A 172 -15.53 31.51 4.04
N MET A 173 -14.97 31.98 5.16
CA MET A 173 -13.58 32.42 5.24
C MET A 173 -12.59 31.29 4.91
N MET A 174 -12.85 30.07 5.42
CA MET A 174 -12.02 28.91 5.12
C MET A 174 -12.10 28.49 3.64
N ASP A 175 -13.27 28.60 3.03
CA ASP A 175 -13.48 28.32 1.61
C ASP A 175 -12.73 29.34 0.73
N GLU A 176 -12.84 30.64 1.02
CA GLU A 176 -12.09 31.70 0.30
C GLU A 176 -10.58 31.52 0.43
N TYR A 177 -10.07 31.27 1.65
CA TYR A 177 -8.63 31.04 1.86
C TYR A 177 -8.10 29.82 1.08
N ARG A 178 -8.93 28.77 0.95
CA ARG A 178 -8.59 27.57 0.18
C ARG A 178 -8.57 27.86 -1.34
N GLN A 179 -9.46 28.72 -1.82
CA GLN A 179 -9.50 29.13 -3.23
C GLN A 179 -8.29 29.98 -3.59
N GLU A 180 -7.93 30.98 -2.77
CA GLU A 180 -6.73 31.80 -2.99
C GLU A 180 -5.46 30.94 -3.08
N LYS A 181 -5.28 29.95 -2.19
CA LYS A 181 -4.11 29.07 -2.24
C LYS A 181 -4.05 28.12 -3.43
N ARG A 182 -5.19 27.81 -4.05
CA ARG A 182 -5.21 27.01 -5.29
C ARG A 182 -4.69 27.81 -6.47
N ASP A 183 -4.88 29.12 -6.49
CA ASP A 183 -4.43 29.99 -7.59
C ASP A 183 -2.90 30.26 -7.55
N PHE A 184 -2.22 29.88 -6.46
CA PHE A 184 -0.76 29.98 -6.30
C PHE A 184 0.01 28.68 -6.62
N LEU A 185 -0.67 27.61 -7.04
CA LEU A 185 -0.09 26.31 -7.42
C LEU A 185 -0.30 26.05 -8.92
#